data_AF-A0A120EZ88-F1
#
_entry.id   AF-A0A120EZ88-F1
#
_cell.length_a   1.000
_cell.length_b   1.000
_cell.length_c   1.000
_cell.angle_alpha   90.00
_cell.angle_beta   90.00
_cell.angle_gamma   90.00
#
_symmetry.space_group_name_H-M   'P 1'
#
loop_
_entity.id
_entity.type
_entity.pdbx_description
1 polymer ?
#
loop_
_entity_poly.entity_id
_entity_poly.type
_entity_poly.pdbx_seq_one_letter_code
_entity_poly.pdbx_strand_id
1 'polypeptide(L)' 'MRHAMEALGLSTRAEFARFLGLPRQSMTGRDEDAPLPDAWCWKGLQKRPDIFGPAPVSEARDAA' A
#
# COMPACT_ATOMS: atom_id res chain seq x y z
N MET A 1 2.62 -2.19 -6.38
CA MET A 1 2.85 -2.97 -5.14
C MET A 1 4.23 -2.74 -4.52
N ARG A 2 5.32 -2.70 -5.29
CA ARG A 2 6.71 -2.50 -4.81
C ARG A 2 6.84 -1.38 -3.78
N HIS A 3 6.39 -0.17 -4.12
CA HIS A 3 6.44 0.99 -3.23
C HIS A 3 5.68 0.79 -1.91
N ALA A 4 4.56 0.09 -1.93
CA ALA A 4 3.80 -0.19 -0.71
C ALA A 4 4.55 -1.19 0.19
N MET A 5 5.23 -2.19 -0.38
CA MET A 5 6.08 -3.10 0.39
C MET A 5 7.27 -2.35 0.98
N GLU A 6 7.93 -1.50 0.20
CA GLU A 6 9.04 -0.66 0.66
C GLU A 6 8.64 0.28 1.80
N ALA A 7 7.53 1.00 1.67
CA ALA A 7 6.99 1.87 2.72
C ALA A 7 6.61 1.10 4.01
N LEU A 8 6.22 -0.17 3.87
CA LEU A 8 5.93 -1.06 4.98
C LEU A 8 7.18 -1.77 5.54
N GLY A 9 8.36 -1.60 4.93
CA GLY A 9 9.57 -2.32 5.29
C GLY A 9 9.51 -3.83 5.01
N LEU A 10 8.68 -4.26 4.05
CA LEU A 10 8.48 -5.65 3.68
C LEU A 10 9.36 -6.02 2.49
N SER A 11 9.97 -7.20 2.54
CA SER A 11 10.88 -7.69 1.50
C SER A 11 10.21 -8.67 0.54
N THR A 12 9.06 -9.24 0.94
CA THR A 12 8.40 -10.30 0.18
C THR A 12 6.91 -10.06 -0.04
N ARG A 13 6.42 -10.56 -1.17
CA ARG A 13 4.99 -10.58 -1.51
C ARG A 13 4.16 -11.37 -0.50
N ALA A 14 4.75 -12.39 0.11
CA ALA A 14 4.09 -13.22 1.12
C ALA A 14 3.84 -12.43 2.40
N GLU A 15 4.79 -11.60 2.82
CA GLU A 15 4.60 -10.67 3.94
C GLU A 15 3.52 -9.64 3.62
N PHE A 16 3.50 -9.10 2.39
CA PHE A 16 2.46 -8.17 1.97
C PHE A 16 1.07 -8.81 1.97
N ALA A 17 0.94 -10.05 1.47
CA ALA A 17 -0.31 -10.82 1.56
C ALA A 17 -0.76 -11.02 3.00
N ARG A 18 0.17 -11.39 3.90
CA ARG A 18 -0.12 -11.55 5.33
C ARG A 18 -0.55 -10.24 5.97
N PHE A 19 0.11 -9.13 5.64
CA PHE A 19 -0.27 -7.78 6.11
C PHE A 19 -1.72 -7.46 5.74
N LEU A 20 -2.12 -7.71 4.49
CA LEU A 20 -3.47 -7.47 3.99
C LEU A 20 -4.50 -8.53 4.46
N GLY A 21 -4.06 -9.62 5.10
CA GLY A 21 -4.93 -10.74 5.47
C GLY A 21 -5.46 -11.51 4.25
N LEU A 22 -4.65 -11.60 3.20
CA LEU A 22 -4.97 -12.28 1.95
C LEU A 22 -4.24 -13.62 1.84
N PRO A 23 -4.82 -14.62 1.15
CA PRO A 23 -4.10 -15.83 0.77
C PRO A 23 -2.88 -15.52 -0.10
N ARG A 24 -1.80 -16.31 0.01
CA ARG A 24 -0.57 -16.12 -0.79
C ARG A 24 -0.83 -16.09 -2.30
N GLN A 25 -1.78 -16.90 -2.77
CA GLN A 25 -2.15 -16.99 -4.20
C GLN A 25 -2.70 -15.68 -4.77
N SER A 26 -3.22 -14.77 -3.93
CA SER A 26 -3.65 -13.44 -4.37
C SER A 26 -2.49 -12.61 -4.92
N MET A 27 -1.26 -12.99 -4.62
CA MET A 27 -0.07 -12.36 -5.16
C MET A 27 0.41 -13.02 -6.45
N THR A 28 0.03 -14.25 -6.79
CA THR A 28 0.60 -14.95 -7.96
C THR A 28 0.24 -14.25 -9.28
N GLY A 29 1.20 -14.16 -10.20
CA GLY A 29 0.98 -13.61 -11.55
C GLY A 29 0.74 -12.10 -11.64
N ARG A 30 0.75 -11.38 -10.51
CA ARG A 30 0.68 -9.91 -10.52
C ARG A 30 2.03 -9.29 -10.82
N ASP A 31 2.01 -8.22 -11.59
CA ASP A 31 3.15 -7.30 -11.68
C ASP A 31 3.28 -6.52 -10.37
N GLU A 32 4.52 -6.37 -9.90
CA GLU A 32 4.84 -5.62 -8.69
C GLU A 32 4.73 -4.12 -8.88
N ASP A 33 4.89 -3.63 -10.10
CA ASP A 33 4.83 -2.22 -10.43
C ASP A 33 3.42 -1.80 -10.86
N ALA A 34 2.53 -2.77 -11.11
CA ALA A 34 1.12 -2.49 -11.35
C ALA A 34 0.44 -1.83 -10.13
N PRO A 35 -0.60 -1.01 -10.39
CA PRO A 35 -1.42 -0.43 -9.34
C PRO A 35 -1.97 -1.49 -8.38
N LEU A 36 -2.05 -1.11 -7.11
CA LEU A 36 -2.73 -1.92 -6.12
C LEU A 36 -4.25 -1.88 -6.38
N PRO A 37 -4.96 -3.00 -6.24
CA PRO A 37 -6.42 -2.99 -6.26
C PRO A 37 -6.98 -2.10 -5.15
N ASP A 38 -8.06 -1.38 -5.42
CA ASP A 38 -8.72 -0.51 -4.45
C ASP A 38 -9.06 -1.24 -3.15
N ALA A 39 -9.56 -2.48 -3.24
CA ALA A 39 -9.87 -3.30 -2.08
C ALA A 39 -8.64 -3.53 -1.16
N TRP A 40 -7.43 -3.55 -1.71
CA TRP A 40 -6.20 -3.70 -0.95
C TRP A 40 -5.75 -2.37 -0.36
N CYS A 41 -5.91 -1.27 -1.10
CA CYS A 41 -5.68 0.08 -0.60
C CYS A 41 -6.57 0.37 0.62
N TRP A 42 -7.86 0.01 0.56
CA TRP A 42 -8.78 0.14 1.70
C TRP A 42 -8.35 -0.68 2.92
N LYS A 43 -7.90 -1.93 2.72
CA LYS A 43 -7.35 -2.76 3.80
C LYS A 43 -6.06 -2.17 4.37
N GLY A 44 -5.21 -1.63 3.51
CA GLY A 44 -3.99 -0.92 3.90
C GLY A 44 -4.30 0.31 4.74
N LEU A 45 -5.26 1.14 4.32
CA LEU A 45 -5.72 2.34 5.02
C LEU A 45 -6.22 2.03 6.42
N GLN A 46 -6.97 0.94 6.61
CA GLN A 46 -7.45 0.53 7.93
C GLN A 46 -6.31 0.12 8.89
N LYS A 47 -5.14 -0.29 8.36
CA LYS A 47 -4.02 -0.82 9.16
C LYS A 47 -2.87 0.17 9.33
N ARG A 48 -2.57 0.94 8.28
CA ARG A 48 -1.49 1.92 8.17
C ARG A 48 -2.00 3.16 7.43
N PRO A 49 -2.88 3.94 8.06
CA PRO A 49 -3.43 5.14 7.43
C PRO A 49 -2.36 6.20 7.15
N ASP A 50 -1.22 6.13 7.81
CA ASP A 50 -0.04 6.96 7.55
C ASP A 50 0.64 6.67 6.20
N ILE A 51 0.51 5.44 5.68
CA ILE A 51 1.08 5.03 4.38
C ILE A 51 0.02 5.08 3.27
N PHE A 52 -1.17 4.58 3.57
CA PHE A 52 -2.24 4.39 2.58
C PHE A 52 -3.31 5.50 2.63
N GLY A 53 -3.24 6.41 3.59
CA GLY A 53 -4.11 7.58 3.65
C GLY A 53 -3.70 8.65 2.64
N PRO A 54 -4.54 9.68 2.49
CA PRO A 54 -4.14 10.85 1.75
C PRO A 54 -2.83 11.38 2.34
N ALA A 55 -1.90 11.80 1.47
CA ALA A 55 -0.70 12.48 1.93
C ALA A 55 -1.12 13.60 2.88
N PRO A 56 -0.45 13.76 4.04
CA PRO A 56 -0.75 14.88 4.93
C PRO A 56 -0.69 16.14 4.08
N VAL A 57 -1.81 16.86 4.05
CA VAL A 57 -1.92 18.09 3.26
C VAL A 57 -0.80 18.99 3.78
N SER A 58 0.22 19.20 2.97
CA SER A 58 1.19 20.24 3.28
C SER A 58 0.40 21.53 3.17
N GLU A 59 0.02 22.11 4.31
CA GLU A 59 -0.29 23.54 4.38
C GLU A 59 1.00 24.31 4.04
N ALA A 60 1.31 24.33 2.75
CA ALA A 60 2.36 25.13 2.15
C ALA A 60 1.78 25.82 0.92
N ARG A 61 0.93 26.80 1.23
CA ARG A 61 1.06 28.17 0.74
C ARG A 61 0.99 28.36 -0.78
N ASP A 62 -0.21 28.69 -1.23
CA ASP A 62 -0.39 29.73 -2.26
C ASP A 62 -1.26 30.83 -1.66
N ALA A 63 -0.58 31.70 -0.90
CA ALA A 63 -0.87 33.12 -0.91
C ALA A 63 0.06 33.72 -1.99
N ALA A 64 -0.47 33.91 -3.18
CA ALA A 64 0.10 34.75 -4.24
C ALA A 64 -1.04 35.27 -5.13
#